data_AF-A0A3S3NNB3-F1
#
_entry.id   AF-A0A3S3NNB3-F1
#
_cell.length_a   1.000
_cell.length_b   1.000
_cell.length_c   1.000
_cell.angle_alpha   90.00
_cell.angle_beta   90.00
_cell.angle_gamma   90.00
#
_symmetry.space_group_name_H-M   'P 1'
#
loop_
_entity.id
_entity.type
_entity.pdbx_description
1 polymer ?
#
loop_
_entity_poly.entity_id
_entity_poly.type
_entity_poly.pdbx_seq_one_letter_code
_entity_poly.pdbx_strand_id
1 'polypeptide(L)'
;KLEKPYLTYCENHLKQEKTLIHLRQSNSMFSDYLKELENDSICQKLSFHSFLILPIQRVTRYVILIEAILSNAHFQSSEMINSCKETLYLAKRLAIRCNEAIKRDRSIIDLKFPKTMPKISLSNDSRELIRKGEAVQFYPTKQVLNYSKEKFLLLYRFSDIFLIASMKSQRVIDYCNISQVKMQK
;
A
#
# COMPACT_ATOMS: atom_id res chain seq x y z
N LYS A 1 -0.37 22.19 3.04
CA LYS A 1 0.32 22.03 1.73
C LYS A 1 1.24 20.80 1.65
N LEU A 2 1.89 20.37 2.75
CA LEU A 2 2.81 19.21 2.74
C LEU A 2 2.13 17.84 2.59
N GLU A 3 0.89 17.69 3.04
CA GLU A 3 0.22 16.38 3.13
C GLU A 3 0.12 15.62 1.79
N LYS A 4 -0.38 16.26 0.73
CA LYS A 4 -0.59 15.60 -0.57
C LYS A 4 0.71 14.99 -1.16
N PRO A 5 1.83 15.73 -1.27
CA PRO A 5 3.10 15.15 -1.72
C PRO A 5 3.57 13.93 -0.91
N TYR A 6 3.48 13.99 0.42
CA TYR A 6 3.88 12.87 1.28
C TYR A 6 2.99 11.65 1.08
N LEU A 7 1.67 11.84 0.98
CA LEU A 7 0.74 10.74 0.72
C LEU A 7 1.02 10.09 -0.64
N THR A 8 1.17 10.88 -1.71
CA THR A 8 1.50 10.34 -3.04
C THR A 8 2.81 9.57 -3.02
N TYR A 9 3.83 10.04 -2.31
CA TYR A 9 5.09 9.32 -2.17
C TYR A 9 4.91 7.98 -1.42
N CYS A 10 4.24 8.03 -0.27
CA CYS A 10 3.95 6.86 0.58
C CYS A 10 3.16 5.78 -0.16
N GLU A 11 2.14 6.18 -0.93
CA GLU A 11 1.35 5.25 -1.74
C GLU A 11 2.18 4.55 -2.85
N ASN A 12 3.24 5.20 -3.34
CA ASN A 12 4.11 4.64 -4.38
C ASN A 12 5.28 3.83 -3.82
N HIS A 13 5.49 3.82 -2.50
CA HIS A 13 6.69 3.26 -1.88
C HIS A 13 6.93 1.79 -2.25
N LEU A 14 5.92 0.93 -2.10
CA LEU A 14 6.02 -0.49 -2.46
C LEU A 14 6.33 -0.71 -3.95
N LYS A 15 5.84 0.18 -4.84
CA LYS A 15 6.15 0.12 -6.27
C LYS A 15 7.61 0.50 -6.52
N GLN A 16 8.10 1.55 -5.87
CA GLN A 16 9.50 1.98 -5.97
C GLN A 16 10.43 0.87 -5.51
N GLU A 17 10.14 0.24 -4.36
CA GLU A 17 10.93 -0.86 -3.81
C GLU A 17 10.98 -2.06 -4.77
N LYS A 18 9.82 -2.54 -5.24
CA LYS A 18 9.75 -3.66 -6.21
C LYS A 18 10.47 -3.34 -7.52
N THR A 19 10.33 -2.10 -8.01
CA THR A 19 10.99 -1.67 -9.25
C THR A 19 12.51 -1.65 -9.07
N LEU A 20 13.00 -1.14 -7.94
CA LEU A 20 14.42 -1.10 -7.63
C LEU A 20 15.02 -2.52 -7.54
N ILE A 21 14.35 -3.43 -6.81
CA ILE A 21 14.77 -4.83 -6.70
C ILE A 21 14.82 -5.49 -8.09
N HIS A 22 13.75 -5.32 -8.88
CA HIS A 22 13.68 -5.88 -10.22
C HIS A 22 14.83 -5.36 -11.11
N LEU A 23 15.04 -4.04 -11.16
CA LEU A 23 16.09 -3.44 -11.99
C LEU A 23 17.49 -3.88 -11.56
N ARG A 24 17.75 -4.01 -10.25
CA ARG A 24 19.04 -4.54 -9.76
C ARG A 24 19.30 -5.99 -10.18
N GLN A 25 18.26 -6.79 -10.36
CA GLN A 25 18.35 -8.20 -10.73
C GLN A 25 18.34 -8.43 -12.25
N SER A 26 17.55 -7.66 -12.99
CA SER A 26 17.34 -7.87 -14.43
C SER A 26 18.27 -7.04 -15.32
N ASN A 27 18.91 -6.00 -14.78
CA ASN A 27 19.76 -5.09 -15.53
C ASN A 27 21.11 -4.84 -14.82
N SER A 28 22.16 -5.52 -15.30
CA SER A 28 23.51 -5.40 -14.75
C SER A 28 24.08 -3.99 -14.89
N MET A 29 23.90 -3.34 -16.06
CA MET A 29 24.36 -1.98 -16.30
C MET A 29 23.76 -0.98 -15.30
N PHE A 30 22.46 -1.09 -15.02
CA PHE A 30 21.81 -0.28 -13.99
C PHE A 30 22.39 -0.56 -12.60
N SER A 31 22.60 -1.83 -12.27
CA SER A 31 23.11 -2.26 -10.96
C SER A 31 24.52 -1.71 -10.71
N ASP A 32 25.40 -1.76 -11.71
CA ASP A 32 26.78 -1.31 -11.59
C ASP A 32 26.87 0.22 -11.54
N TYR A 33 26.12 0.93 -12.39
CA TYR A 33 26.05 2.39 -12.32
C TYR A 33 25.47 2.88 -10.98
N LEU A 34 24.45 2.19 -10.45
CA LEU A 34 23.89 2.55 -9.15
C LEU A 34 24.89 2.34 -8.01
N LYS A 35 25.71 1.28 -8.05
CA LYS A 35 26.78 1.08 -7.08
C LYS A 35 27.85 2.17 -7.15
N GLU A 36 28.19 2.61 -8.35
CA GLU A 36 29.13 3.73 -8.54
C GLU A 36 28.60 5.00 -7.86
N LEU A 37 27.33 5.34 -8.08
CA LEU A 37 26.68 6.47 -7.40
C LEU A 37 26.64 6.30 -5.87
N GLU A 38 26.34 5.09 -5.38
CA GLU A 38 26.29 4.81 -3.93
C GLU A 38 27.67 4.93 -3.25
N ASN A 39 28.76 4.80 -4.00
CA ASN A 39 30.13 4.97 -3.51
C ASN A 39 30.56 6.44 -3.40
N ASP A 40 29.80 7.38 -3.96
CA ASP A 40 30.08 8.80 -3.81
C ASP A 40 30.07 9.21 -2.32
N SER A 41 31.06 10.00 -1.92
CA SER A 41 31.17 10.58 -0.58
C SER A 41 29.90 11.31 -0.12
N ILE A 42 29.17 11.96 -1.05
CA ILE A 42 27.92 12.68 -0.77
C ILE A 42 26.83 11.73 -0.29
N CYS A 43 26.85 10.46 -0.74
CA CYS A 43 25.90 9.45 -0.31
C CYS A 43 26.17 8.93 1.10
N GLN A 44 27.31 9.27 1.73
CA GLN A 44 27.63 8.91 3.12
C GLN A 44 27.46 7.40 3.41
N LYS A 45 27.84 6.55 2.44
CA LYS A 45 27.71 5.09 2.51
C LYS A 45 26.27 4.57 2.60
N LEU A 46 25.28 5.40 2.26
CA LEU A 46 23.88 4.99 2.19
C LEU A 46 23.54 4.45 0.81
N SER A 47 22.79 3.36 0.79
CA SER A 47 22.20 2.84 -0.44
C SER A 47 21.09 3.76 -0.95
N PHE A 48 20.80 3.70 -2.25
CA PHE A 48 19.65 4.36 -2.86
C PHE A 48 18.33 3.99 -2.17
N HIS A 49 18.20 2.72 -1.76
CA HIS A 49 17.05 2.26 -0.99
C HIS A 49 16.91 3.00 0.36
N SER A 50 18.02 3.27 1.05
CA SER A 50 18.05 4.04 2.30
C SER A 50 17.48 5.44 2.08
N PHE A 51 17.82 6.10 0.98
CA PHE A 51 17.27 7.41 0.61
C PHE A 51 15.78 7.37 0.32
N LEU A 52 15.28 6.30 -0.33
CA LEU A 52 13.85 6.14 -0.62
C LEU A 52 12.98 6.03 0.64
N ILE A 53 13.55 5.58 1.76
CA ILE A 53 12.83 5.47 3.04
C ILE A 53 12.80 6.81 3.80
N LEU A 54 13.74 7.73 3.54
CA LEU A 54 13.87 8.97 4.32
C LEU A 54 12.58 9.82 4.39
N PRO A 55 11.81 10.03 3.30
CA PRO A 55 10.57 10.81 3.39
C PRO A 55 9.56 10.17 4.34
N ILE A 56 9.46 8.84 4.37
CA ILE A 56 8.54 8.12 5.26
C ILE A 56 8.97 8.31 6.72
N GLN A 57 10.27 8.17 6.99
CA GLN A 57 10.82 8.40 8.33
C GLN A 57 10.72 9.87 8.78
N ARG A 58 10.78 10.82 7.85
CA ARG A 58 10.78 12.24 8.19
C ARG A 58 9.48 12.66 8.87
N VAL A 59 8.35 12.07 8.47
CA VAL A 59 7.05 12.36 9.09
C VAL A 59 7.01 11.90 10.55
N THR A 60 7.53 10.70 10.85
CA THR A 60 7.58 10.20 12.24
C THR A 60 8.55 11.00 13.10
N ARG A 61 9.68 11.45 12.53
CA ARG A 61 10.62 12.35 13.22
C ARG A 61 9.98 13.67 13.63
N TYR A 62 9.11 14.27 12.82
CA TYR A 62 8.41 15.50 13.22
C TYR A 62 7.55 15.29 14.46
N VAL A 63 6.84 14.17 14.58
CA VAL A 63 6.04 13.86 15.77
C VAL A 63 6.93 13.85 17.02
N ILE A 64 8.05 13.10 16.97
CA ILE A 64 8.98 12.98 18.09
C ILE A 64 9.59 14.33 18.48
N LEU A 65 10.03 15.11 17.49
CA LEU A 65 10.65 16.42 17.74
C LEU A 65 9.65 17.42 18.34
N ILE A 66 8.41 17.46 17.86
CA ILE A 66 7.38 18.37 18.38
C ILE A 66 6.97 17.95 19.79
N GLU A 67 6.87 16.64 20.09
CA GLU A 67 6.65 16.14 21.45
C GLU A 67 7.78 16.55 22.40
N ALA A 68 9.04 16.46 21.94
CA ALA A 68 10.19 16.89 22.71
C ALA A 68 10.16 18.41 22.98
N ILE A 69 9.78 19.23 21.99
CA ILE A 69 9.62 20.68 22.17
C ILE A 69 8.50 20.97 23.19
N LEU A 70 7.34 20.34 23.05
CA LEU A 70 6.21 20.51 23.99
C LEU A 70 6.57 20.13 25.43
N SER A 71 7.47 19.16 25.61
CA SER A 71 7.85 18.66 26.92
C SER A 71 8.98 19.44 27.58
N ASN A 72 9.88 20.05 26.79
CA ASN A 72 11.13 20.63 27.30
C ASN A 72 11.27 22.14 27.07
N ALA A 73 10.47 22.75 26.19
CA ALA A 73 10.60 24.17 25.90
C ALA A 73 9.90 25.04 26.96
N HIS A 74 10.50 26.19 27.25
CA HIS A 74 9.85 27.25 28.02
C HIS A 74 8.97 28.08 27.09
N PHE A 75 7.65 27.93 27.22
CA PHE A 75 6.68 28.71 26.45
C PHE A 75 6.37 30.03 27.13
N GLN A 76 6.41 31.12 26.36
CA GLN A 76 6.14 32.47 26.86
C GLN A 76 4.64 32.81 26.89
N SER A 77 3.82 32.04 26.18
CA SER A 77 2.37 32.23 26.14
C SER A 77 1.61 30.91 25.95
N SER A 78 0.35 30.91 26.38
CA SER A 78 -0.59 29.81 26.13
C SER A 78 -0.87 29.59 24.65
N GLU A 79 -0.81 30.65 23.84
CA GLU A 79 -0.99 30.59 22.39
C GLU A 79 0.12 29.77 21.71
N MET A 80 1.38 29.94 22.13
CA MET A 80 2.50 29.12 21.62
C MET A 80 2.33 27.64 21.96
N ILE A 81 1.86 27.34 23.17
CA ILE A 81 1.57 25.96 23.61
C ILE A 81 0.47 25.36 22.73
N ASN A 82 -0.61 26.10 22.51
CA ASN A 82 -1.74 25.64 21.69
C ASN A 82 -1.31 25.42 20.23
N SER A 83 -0.54 26.33 19.65
CA SER A 83 0.01 26.19 18.29
C SER A 83 0.90 24.94 18.16
N CYS A 84 1.74 24.65 19.17
CA CYS A 84 2.56 23.44 19.18
C CYS A 84 1.72 22.16 19.30
N LYS A 85 0.68 22.17 20.16
CA LYS A 85 -0.27 21.04 20.28
C LYS A 85 -1.02 20.79 18.96
N GLU A 86 -1.45 21.85 18.29
CA GLU A 86 -2.13 21.75 17.01
C GLU A 86 -1.20 21.21 15.91
N THR A 87 0.05 21.69 15.88
CA THR A 87 1.08 21.18 14.97
C THR A 87 1.37 19.70 15.23
N LEU A 88 1.44 19.28 16.50
CA LEU A 88 1.61 17.88 16.87
C LEU A 88 0.44 17.02 16.38
N TYR A 89 -0.78 17.49 16.56
CA TYR A 89 -1.97 16.80 16.07
C TYR A 89 -1.92 16.60 14.55
N LEU A 90 -1.57 17.64 13.80
CA LEU A 90 -1.43 17.57 12.34
C LEU A 90 -0.31 16.60 11.91
N ALA A 91 0.84 16.61 12.60
CA ALA A 91 1.95 15.70 12.32
C ALA A 91 1.57 14.23 12.59
N LYS A 92 0.91 13.97 13.73
CA LYS A 92 0.39 12.62 14.07
C LYS A 92 -0.61 12.14 13.03
N ARG A 93 -1.57 12.99 12.64
CA ARG A 93 -2.55 12.66 11.61
C ARG A 93 -1.87 12.33 10.27
N LEU A 94 -0.88 13.12 9.85
CA LEU A 94 -0.12 12.85 8.64
C LEU A 94 0.62 11.51 8.73
N ALA A 95 1.28 11.21 9.86
CA ALA A 95 1.99 9.95 10.07
C ALA A 95 1.07 8.73 9.92
N ILE A 96 -0.13 8.79 10.50
CA ILE A 96 -1.15 7.74 10.38
C ILE A 96 -1.54 7.55 8.91
N ARG A 97 -1.91 8.63 8.21
CA ARG A 97 -2.31 8.57 6.80
C ARG A 97 -1.19 8.09 5.87
N CYS A 98 0.05 8.47 6.13
CA CYS A 98 1.22 7.98 5.40
C CYS A 98 1.41 6.46 5.59
N ASN A 99 1.25 5.96 6.81
CA ASN A 99 1.32 4.52 7.10
C ASN A 99 0.20 3.74 6.39
N GLU A 100 -1.03 4.25 6.41
CA GLU A 100 -2.16 3.67 5.68
C GLU A 100 -1.91 3.67 4.16
N ALA A 101 -1.38 4.77 3.62
CA ALA A 101 -1.00 4.89 2.22
C ALA A 101 0.03 3.83 1.79
N ILE A 102 1.04 3.54 2.62
CA ILE A 102 2.04 2.50 2.35
C ILE A 102 1.40 1.10 2.35
N LYS A 103 0.50 0.84 3.31
CA LYS A 103 -0.17 -0.47 3.46
C LYS A 103 -1.21 -0.75 2.38
N ARG A 104 -1.70 0.28 1.69
CA ARG A 104 -2.75 0.14 0.69
C ARG A 104 -2.24 -0.74 -0.47
N ASP A 105 -2.74 -1.97 -0.55
CA ASP A 105 -2.40 -2.91 -1.62
C ASP A 105 -2.93 -2.41 -2.97
N ARG A 106 -2.02 -1.84 -3.78
CA ARG A 106 -2.36 -1.34 -5.12
C ARG A 106 -2.77 -2.42 -6.11
N SER A 107 -2.45 -3.70 -5.86
CA SER A 107 -2.90 -4.78 -6.74
C SER A 107 -4.42 -4.87 -6.84
N ILE A 108 -5.13 -4.26 -5.88
CA ILE A 108 -6.58 -4.08 -5.88
C ILE A 108 -7.02 -3.01 -6.90
N ILE A 109 -6.31 -1.88 -6.97
CA ILE A 109 -6.66 -0.75 -7.84
C ILE A 109 -6.50 -1.14 -9.31
N ASP A 110 -5.58 -2.07 -9.60
CA ASP A 110 -5.32 -2.57 -10.94
C ASP A 110 -6.36 -3.60 -11.44
N LEU A 111 -7.34 -4.01 -10.60
CA LEU A 111 -8.38 -4.96 -10.99
C LEU A 111 -9.30 -4.39 -12.09
N LYS A 112 -9.48 -5.19 -13.14
CA LYS A 112 -10.26 -4.78 -14.33
C LYS A 112 -11.71 -5.25 -14.22
N PHE A 113 -12.63 -4.29 -14.14
CA PHE A 113 -14.07 -4.55 -14.19
C PHE A 113 -14.53 -4.82 -15.64
N PRO A 114 -15.27 -5.90 -15.92
CA PRO A 114 -15.95 -6.09 -17.20
C PRO A 114 -16.92 -4.95 -17.50
N LYS A 115 -17.11 -4.61 -18.78
CA LYS A 115 -18.05 -3.55 -19.19
C LYS A 115 -19.51 -3.85 -18.81
N THR A 116 -19.83 -5.13 -18.63
CA THR A 116 -21.17 -5.62 -18.27
C THR A 116 -21.49 -5.52 -16.78
N MET A 117 -20.51 -5.12 -15.96
CA MET A 117 -20.65 -5.11 -14.50
C MET A 117 -20.47 -3.67 -13.97
N PRO A 118 -21.31 -3.22 -13.01
CA PRO A 118 -21.14 -1.91 -12.42
C PRO A 118 -19.76 -1.78 -11.76
N LYS A 119 -19.05 -0.71 -12.08
CA LYS A 119 -17.74 -0.42 -11.50
C LYS A 119 -17.92 0.12 -10.09
N ILE A 120 -17.34 -0.56 -9.12
CA ILE A 120 -17.28 -0.10 -7.74
C ILE A 120 -15.89 0.46 -7.43
N SER A 121 -15.80 1.51 -6.61
CA SER A 121 -14.51 2.01 -6.15
C SER A 121 -13.93 1.05 -5.12
N LEU A 122 -12.78 0.43 -5.43
CA LEU A 122 -12.09 -0.45 -4.48
C LEU A 122 -11.14 0.31 -3.54
N SER A 123 -10.97 1.61 -3.77
CA SER A 123 -10.14 2.51 -2.98
C SER A 123 -10.96 3.76 -2.62
N ASN A 124 -11.74 3.67 -1.55
CA ASN A 124 -12.37 4.82 -0.91
C ASN A 124 -12.11 4.76 0.61
N ASP A 125 -12.43 5.84 1.33
CA ASP A 125 -12.10 5.93 2.76
C ASP A 125 -12.88 4.94 3.64
N SER A 126 -13.97 4.33 3.14
CA SER A 126 -14.81 3.38 3.89
C SER A 126 -14.55 1.91 3.57
N ARG A 127 -13.77 1.62 2.52
CA ARG A 127 -13.52 0.27 2.02
C ARG A 127 -12.07 -0.11 2.21
N GLU A 128 -11.82 -0.90 3.26
CA GLU A 128 -10.49 -1.43 3.57
C GLU A 128 -10.38 -2.88 3.12
N LEU A 129 -9.24 -3.26 2.53
CA LEU A 129 -8.97 -4.67 2.27
C LEU A 129 -8.55 -5.35 3.57
N ILE A 130 -9.40 -6.25 4.07
CA ILE A 130 -9.11 -7.06 5.26
C ILE A 130 -8.20 -8.23 4.88
N ARG A 131 -8.47 -8.92 3.77
CA ARG A 131 -7.71 -10.12 3.39
C ARG A 131 -7.72 -10.37 1.89
N LYS A 132 -6.59 -10.86 1.37
CA LYS A 132 -6.44 -11.42 0.03
C LYS A 132 -6.03 -12.89 0.14
N GLY A 133 -6.58 -13.73 -0.73
CA GLY A 133 -6.26 -15.15 -0.78
C GLY A 133 -6.36 -15.73 -2.18
N GLU A 134 -5.69 -16.84 -2.40
CA GLU A 134 -5.76 -17.63 -3.63
C GLU A 134 -6.71 -18.80 -3.43
N ALA A 135 -7.47 -19.15 -4.47
CA ALA A 135 -8.38 -20.28 -4.45
C ALA A 135 -8.43 -20.96 -5.81
N VAL A 136 -8.75 -22.25 -5.81
CA VAL A 136 -9.00 -23.02 -7.03
C VAL A 136 -10.45 -23.45 -7.03
N GLN A 137 -11.19 -23.08 -8.07
CA GLN A 137 -12.53 -23.58 -8.31
C GLN A 137 -12.46 -24.82 -9.21
N PHE A 138 -13.03 -25.92 -8.71
CA PHE A 138 -13.12 -27.19 -9.42
C PHE A 138 -14.50 -27.33 -10.07
N TYR A 139 -14.53 -27.77 -11.32
CA TYR A 139 -15.77 -28.19 -12.00
C TYR A 139 -15.81 -29.72 -12.07
N PRO A 140 -16.74 -30.38 -11.36
CA PRO A 140 -16.92 -31.81 -11.51
C PRO A 140 -17.45 -32.10 -12.92
N THR A 141 -16.68 -32.86 -13.69
CA THR A 141 -17.06 -33.25 -15.06
C THR A 141 -17.54 -34.69 -15.02
N LYS A 142 -18.73 -34.98 -15.57
CA LYS A 142 -19.37 -36.32 -15.53
C LYS A 142 -18.71 -37.39 -16.41
N GLN A 143 -17.50 -37.17 -16.93
CA GLN A 143 -16.82 -38.09 -17.85
C GLN A 143 -15.53 -38.64 -17.24
N VAL A 144 -15.37 -39.96 -17.37
CA VAL A 144 -14.42 -40.88 -16.71
C VAL A 144 -12.94 -40.66 -17.07
N LEU A 145 -12.57 -39.51 -17.66
CA LEU A 145 -11.21 -39.22 -18.12
C LEU A 145 -10.73 -37.84 -17.63
N ASN A 146 -10.24 -37.80 -16.39
CA ASN A 146 -9.09 -37.04 -15.86
C ASN A 146 -8.79 -35.58 -16.30
N TYR A 147 -9.78 -34.75 -16.60
CA TYR A 147 -9.57 -33.30 -16.66
C TYR A 147 -10.70 -32.53 -15.96
N SER A 148 -10.57 -32.35 -14.64
CA SER A 148 -11.30 -31.27 -13.98
C SER A 148 -10.78 -29.94 -14.52
N LYS A 149 -11.63 -29.13 -15.14
CA LYS A 149 -11.26 -27.74 -15.41
C LYS A 149 -11.03 -27.07 -14.06
N GLU A 150 -9.82 -26.59 -13.85
CA GLU A 150 -9.44 -25.81 -12.68
C GLU A 150 -9.43 -24.34 -13.05
N LYS A 151 -10.05 -23.51 -12.21
CA LYS A 151 -10.01 -22.06 -12.36
C LYS A 151 -9.32 -21.46 -11.15
N PHE A 152 -8.15 -20.86 -11.40
CA PHE A 152 -7.36 -20.15 -10.41
C PHE A 152 -7.94 -18.74 -10.16
N LEU A 153 -8.32 -18.49 -8.91
CA LEU A 153 -9.06 -17.31 -8.45
C LEU A 153 -8.28 -16.55 -7.38
N LEU A 154 -8.44 -15.23 -7.39
CA LEU A 154 -8.08 -14.35 -6.29
C LEU A 154 -9.35 -13.95 -5.55
N LEU A 155 -9.34 -14.16 -4.25
CA LEU A 155 -10.40 -13.78 -3.34
C LEU A 155 -9.96 -12.53 -2.57
N TYR A 156 -10.81 -11.52 -2.56
CA TYR A 156 -10.60 -10.26 -1.84
C TYR A 156 -11.75 -10.05 -0.86
N ARG A 157 -11.42 -10.03 0.43
CA ARG A 157 -12.33 -9.64 1.50
C ARG A 157 -12.06 -8.20 1.89
N PHE A 158 -12.98 -7.30 1.54
CA PHE A 158 -12.96 -5.91 2.01
C PHE A 158 -13.61 -5.78 3.39
N SER A 159 -13.94 -4.57 3.85
CA SER A 159 -14.76 -4.34 5.06
C SER A 159 -16.23 -4.66 4.81
N ASP A 160 -16.76 -4.26 3.66
CA ASP A 160 -18.18 -4.28 3.32
C ASP A 160 -18.55 -5.25 2.17
N ILE A 161 -17.58 -5.59 1.31
CA ILE A 161 -17.79 -6.48 0.15
C ILE A 161 -16.85 -7.68 0.15
N PHE A 162 -17.20 -8.66 -0.67
CA PHE A 162 -16.35 -9.77 -1.08
C PHE A 162 -16.26 -9.79 -2.60
N LEU A 163 -15.05 -9.93 -3.14
CA LEU A 163 -14.78 -9.84 -4.57
C LEU A 163 -13.95 -11.04 -5.04
N ILE A 164 -14.28 -11.55 -6.21
CA ILE A 164 -13.59 -12.66 -6.86
C ILE A 164 -13.00 -12.16 -8.18
N ALA A 165 -11.71 -12.44 -8.42
CA ALA A 165 -11.04 -12.11 -9.66
C ALA A 165 -10.28 -13.30 -10.24
N SER A 166 -9.99 -13.28 -11.54
CA SER A 166 -9.15 -14.29 -12.20
C SER A 166 -7.67 -14.04 -11.90
N MET A 167 -6.93 -15.05 -11.44
CA MET A 167 -5.48 -14.93 -11.22
C MET A 167 -4.73 -14.58 -12.52
N LYS A 168 -5.12 -15.19 -13.65
CA LYS A 168 -4.43 -15.02 -14.94
C LYS A 168 -4.66 -13.64 -15.56
N SER A 169 -5.88 -13.12 -15.49
CA SER A 169 -6.26 -11.90 -16.22
C SER A 169 -6.43 -10.66 -15.33
N GLN A 170 -6.44 -10.84 -14.00
CA GLN A 170 -6.76 -9.81 -13.00
C GLN A 170 -8.10 -9.10 -13.30
N ARG A 171 -9.01 -9.80 -13.99
CA ARG A 171 -10.37 -9.33 -14.25
C ARG A 171 -11.28 -9.76 -13.13
N VAL A 172 -12.10 -8.83 -12.65
CA VAL A 172 -13.15 -9.13 -11.68
C VAL A 172 -14.18 -10.05 -12.33
N ILE A 173 -14.46 -11.17 -11.66
CA ILE A 173 -15.43 -12.18 -12.08
C ILE A 173 -16.78 -11.84 -11.48
N ASP A 174 -16.81 -11.58 -10.17
CA ASP A 174 -18.03 -11.25 -9.43
C ASP A 174 -17.70 -10.54 -8.11
N TYR A 175 -18.68 -9.87 -7.52
CA TYR A 175 -18.59 -9.32 -6.16
C TYR A 175 -19.97 -9.24 -5.51
N CYS A 176 -20.00 -9.32 -4.18
CA CYS A 176 -21.25 -9.21 -3.41
C CYS A 176 -21.01 -8.50 -2.07
N ASN A 177 -22.09 -8.11 -1.39
CA ASN A 177 -21.97 -7.61 -0.02
C ASN A 177 -21.56 -8.76 0.91
N ILE A 178 -20.71 -8.48 1.89
CA ILE A 178 -20.22 -9.55 2.77
C ILE A 178 -21.33 -10.30 3.50
N SER A 179 -22.41 -9.60 3.86
CA SER A 179 -23.59 -10.20 4.50
C SER A 179 -24.22 -11.35 3.69
N GLN A 180 -23.95 -11.41 2.39
CA GLN A 180 -24.48 -12.44 1.48
C GLN A 180 -23.55 -13.66 1.37
N VAL A 181 -22.33 -13.59 1.90
CA VAL A 181 -21.34 -14.68 1.83
C VAL A 181 -21.62 -15.68 2.95
N LYS A 182 -21.84 -16.94 2.58
CA LYS A 182 -22.01 -18.05 3.52
C LYS A 182 -20.93 -19.10 3.27
N MET A 183 -20.31 -19.58 4.35
CA MET A 183 -19.40 -20.71 4.30
C MET A 183 -20.21 -21.97 4.65
N GLN A 184 -20.23 -22.92 3.73
CA GLN A 184 -20.78 -24.24 3.99
C GLN A 184 -19.62 -25.17 4.32
N LYS A 185 -19.69 -25.81 5.50
CA LYS A 185 -18.76 -26.86 5.89
C LYS A 185 -19.19 -28.18 5.29
#